data_AF-A0A8T3R8C6-F1
#
_entry.id   AF-A0A8T3R8C6-F1
#
_cell.length_a   1.000
_cell.length_b   1.000
_cell.length_c   1.000
_cell.angle_alpha   90.00
_cell.angle_beta   90.00
_cell.angle_gamma   90.00
#
_symmetry.space_group_name_H-M   'P 1'
#
loop_
_entity.id
_entity.type
_entity.pdbx_description
1 polymer ?
#
loop_
_entity_poly.entity_id
_entity_poly.type
_entity_poly.pdbx_seq_one_letter_code
_entity_poly.pdbx_strand_id
1 'polypeptide(L)'
;MTDNGTPFVAVVRSMLSRFQRSLADLSIRHIRTQIDTPWTNGKVEAFWATLQAEVLDRQQLADLAAAEAAVSACAGYYNYHRRHGELDWQTPAERFDGTPFTDRDFRSVPALADVADLLDAMLAA
;
A
#
# COMPACT_ATOMS: atom_id res chain seq x y z
N MET A 1 0.72 7.24 12.52
CA MET A 1 0.52 8.70 12.51
C MET A 1 -0.75 8.96 11.72
N THR A 2 -1.64 9.84 12.18
CA THR A 2 -2.88 10.17 11.47
C THR A 2 -3.01 11.67 11.32
N ASP A 3 -3.90 12.11 10.42
CA ASP A 3 -4.38 13.48 10.42
C ASP A 3 -5.26 13.79 11.64
N ASN A 4 -5.79 15.03 11.67
CA ASN A 4 -6.68 15.52 12.71
C ASN A 4 -8.17 15.34 12.37
N GLY A 5 -8.50 14.44 11.43
CA GLY A 5 -9.86 14.11 11.05
C GLY A 5 -10.66 13.54 12.23
N THR A 6 -11.95 13.84 12.25
CA THR A 6 -12.89 13.42 13.30
C THR A 6 -12.78 11.94 13.70
N PRO A 7 -12.60 10.97 12.77
CA PRO A 7 -12.45 9.56 13.14
C PRO A 7 -11.29 9.26 14.10
N PHE A 8 -10.21 10.06 14.06
CA PHE A 8 -8.99 9.82 14.84
C PHE A 8 -8.91 10.66 16.12
N VAL A 9 -9.60 11.80 16.17
CA VAL A 9 -9.49 12.76 17.29
C VAL A 9 -10.76 12.89 18.13
N ALA A 10 -11.92 12.41 17.65
CA ALA A 10 -13.16 12.57 18.38
C ALA A 10 -13.10 11.91 19.76
N VAL A 11 -13.43 12.68 20.79
CA VAL A 11 -13.65 12.22 22.16
C VAL A 11 -15.10 12.51 22.52
N VAL A 12 -15.86 11.52 22.96
CA VAL A 12 -17.23 11.73 23.41
C VAL A 12 -17.22 11.91 24.92
N ARG A 13 -17.42 13.16 25.36
CA ARG A 13 -17.41 13.60 26.76
C ARG A 13 -16.04 13.37 27.43
N SER A 14 -15.83 12.17 27.95
CA SER A 14 -14.64 11.70 28.66
C SER A 14 -14.24 10.27 28.27
N MET A 15 -14.93 9.67 27.31
CA MET A 15 -14.64 8.31 26.84
C MET A 15 -13.79 8.36 25.58
N LEU A 16 -12.73 7.54 25.57
CA LEU A 16 -11.96 7.25 24.38
C LEU A 16 -12.89 6.71 23.28
N SER A 17 -12.67 7.16 22.05
CA SER A 17 -13.28 6.54 20.87
C SER A 17 -12.86 5.07 20.76
N ARG A 18 -13.58 4.28 19.94
CA ARG A 18 -13.17 2.89 19.66
C ARG A 18 -11.73 2.82 19.16
N PHE A 19 -11.34 3.74 18.28
CA PHE A 19 -9.97 3.86 17.78
C PHE A 19 -8.96 4.10 18.90
N GLN A 20 -9.18 5.12 19.73
CA GLN A 20 -8.27 5.47 20.83
C GLN A 20 -8.18 4.34 21.88
N ARG A 21 -9.28 3.64 22.14
CA ARG A 21 -9.31 2.47 23.04
C ARG A 21 -8.48 1.33 22.47
N SER A 22 -8.66 0.97 21.19
CA SER A 22 -7.84 -0.05 20.54
C SER A 22 -6.34 0.27 20.57
N LEU A 23 -5.97 1.53 20.37
CA LEU A 23 -4.56 1.94 20.51
C LEU A 23 -4.04 1.76 21.93
N ALA A 24 -4.84 2.12 22.95
CA ALA A 24 -4.47 1.93 24.34
C ALA A 24 -4.32 0.44 24.69
N ASP A 25 -5.27 -0.41 24.26
CA ASP A 25 -5.25 -1.85 24.49
C ASP A 25 -4.01 -2.51 23.84
N LEU A 26 -3.60 -2.03 22.66
CA LEU A 26 -2.40 -2.49 21.95
C LEU A 26 -1.11 -1.78 22.39
N SER A 27 -1.16 -0.88 23.38
CA SER A 27 -0.03 -0.06 23.83
C SER A 27 0.64 0.75 22.71
N ILE A 28 -0.13 1.21 21.73
CA ILE A 28 0.33 2.02 20.60
C ILE A 28 0.16 3.51 20.92
N ARG A 29 1.26 4.26 20.88
CA ARG A 29 1.22 5.73 21.01
C ARG A 29 0.64 6.37 19.75
N HIS A 30 -0.48 7.09 19.90
CA HIS A 30 -1.06 7.88 18.81
C HIS A 30 -0.23 9.13 18.53
N ILE A 31 0.33 9.22 17.32
CA ILE A 31 1.01 10.42 16.81
C ILE A 31 0.12 11.09 15.78
N ARG A 32 -0.06 12.41 15.89
CA ARG A 32 -0.87 13.21 14.96
C ARG A 32 0.01 14.13 14.14
N THR A 33 -0.45 14.43 12.93
CA THR A 33 0.11 15.52 12.12
C THR A 33 -0.08 16.84 12.85
N GLN A 34 0.83 17.78 12.64
CA GLN A 34 0.63 19.15 13.09
C GLN A 34 -0.56 19.76 12.32
N ILE A 35 -1.30 20.64 12.97
CA ILE A 35 -2.42 21.35 12.32
C ILE A 35 -1.90 22.11 11.10
N ASP A 36 -2.65 22.06 10.00
CA ASP A 36 -2.35 22.71 8.71
C ASP A 36 -1.00 22.29 8.08
N THR A 37 -0.61 21.03 8.26
CA THR A 37 0.62 20.46 7.65
C THR A 37 0.33 19.31 6.67
N PRO A 38 -0.35 19.56 5.54
CA PRO A 38 -0.77 18.50 4.60
C PRO A 38 0.40 17.65 4.07
N TRP A 39 1.59 18.24 3.88
CA TRP A 39 2.78 17.53 3.41
C TRP A 39 3.24 16.38 4.32
N THR A 40 2.83 16.37 5.60
CA THR A 40 3.14 15.27 6.53
C THR A 40 2.38 13.99 6.21
N ASN A 41 1.31 14.09 5.42
CA ASN A 41 0.49 12.97 4.97
C ASN A 41 0.93 12.42 3.60
N GLY A 42 1.99 12.96 2.99
CA GLY A 42 2.38 12.65 1.62
C GLY A 42 2.61 11.16 1.34
N LYS A 43 3.01 10.36 2.34
CA LYS A 43 3.17 8.91 2.20
C LYS A 43 1.85 8.19 1.90
N VAL A 44 0.78 8.51 2.65
CA VAL A 44 -0.52 7.86 2.43
C VAL A 44 -1.19 8.42 1.18
N GLU A 45 -0.97 9.69 0.86
CA GLU A 45 -1.46 10.31 -0.38
C GLU A 45 -0.81 9.66 -1.61
N ALA A 46 0.51 9.45 -1.61
CA ALA A 46 1.21 8.75 -2.68
C ALA A 46 0.73 7.29 -2.82
N PHE A 47 0.45 6.61 -1.70
CA PHE A 47 -0.16 5.29 -1.72
C PHE A 47 -1.53 5.30 -2.41
N TRP A 48 -2.43 6.21 -2.01
CA TRP A 48 -3.76 6.31 -2.62
C TRP A 48 -3.70 6.67 -4.10
N ALA A 49 -2.81 7.58 -4.50
CA ALA A 49 -2.61 7.92 -5.91
C ALA A 49 -2.14 6.70 -6.73
N THR A 50 -1.22 5.90 -6.17
CA THR A 50 -0.75 4.66 -6.80
C THR A 50 -1.89 3.64 -6.93
N LEU A 51 -2.64 3.41 -5.84
CA LEU A 51 -3.76 2.46 -5.83
C LEU A 51 -4.86 2.88 -6.81
N GLN A 52 -5.17 4.18 -6.90
CA GLN A 52 -6.13 4.71 -7.86
C GLN A 52 -5.67 4.39 -9.30
N ALA A 53 -4.47 4.82 -9.67
CA ALA A 53 -3.97 4.72 -11.05
C ALA A 53 -3.71 3.28 -11.53
N GLU A 54 -3.38 2.37 -10.60
CA GLU A 54 -2.97 1.01 -10.94
C GLU A 54 -4.05 -0.03 -10.73
N VAL A 55 -5.02 0.24 -9.86
CA VAL A 55 -6.10 -0.70 -9.55
C VAL A 55 -7.44 -0.09 -9.94
N LEU A 56 -7.85 1.00 -9.27
CA LEU A 56 -9.23 1.49 -9.39
C LEU A 56 -9.56 2.02 -10.79
N ASP A 57 -8.60 2.62 -11.48
CA ASP A 57 -8.77 3.15 -12.83
C ASP A 57 -8.69 2.07 -13.92
N ARG A 58 -8.23 0.85 -13.59
CA ARG A 58 -7.91 -0.20 -14.58
C ARG A 58 -8.87 -1.38 -14.60
N GLN A 59 -9.72 -1.52 -13.58
CA GLN A 59 -10.59 -2.69 -13.43
C GLN A 59 -11.91 -2.33 -12.76
N GLN A 60 -12.97 -3.03 -13.15
CA GLN A 60 -14.26 -2.93 -12.47
C GLN A 60 -14.29 -3.87 -11.27
N LEU A 61 -14.62 -3.31 -10.10
CA LEU A 61 -14.78 -4.07 -8.86
C LEU A 61 -16.26 -4.39 -8.66
N ALA A 62 -16.64 -5.63 -8.93
CA ALA A 62 -18.05 -6.05 -8.91
C ALA A 62 -18.68 -6.08 -7.51
N ASP A 63 -17.86 -6.42 -6.50
CA ASP A 63 -18.26 -6.52 -5.10
C ASP A 63 -17.08 -6.24 -4.16
N LEU A 64 -17.34 -6.29 -2.85
CA LEU A 64 -16.32 -6.07 -1.83
C LEU A 64 -15.21 -7.12 -1.89
N ALA A 65 -15.53 -8.38 -2.18
CA ALA A 65 -14.55 -9.45 -2.22
C ALA A 65 -13.56 -9.26 -3.38
N ALA A 66 -14.07 -8.83 -4.55
CA ALA A 66 -13.24 -8.44 -5.69
C ALA A 66 -12.33 -7.24 -5.35
N ALA A 67 -12.86 -6.25 -4.62
CA ALA A 67 -12.07 -5.11 -4.16
C ALA A 67 -10.95 -5.53 -3.18
N GLU A 68 -11.26 -6.38 -2.21
CA GLU A 68 -10.29 -6.91 -1.25
C GLU A 68 -9.18 -7.73 -1.93
N ALA A 69 -9.55 -8.59 -2.89
CA ALA A 69 -8.58 -9.36 -3.66
C ALA A 69 -7.66 -8.46 -4.48
N ALA A 70 -8.22 -7.43 -5.14
CA ALA A 70 -7.46 -6.48 -5.94
C ALA A 70 -6.47 -5.66 -5.11
N VAL A 71 -6.91 -5.13 -3.97
CA VAL A 71 -6.04 -4.38 -3.05
C VAL A 71 -4.95 -5.28 -2.47
N SER A 72 -5.29 -6.53 -2.13
CA SER A 72 -4.31 -7.50 -1.62
C SER A 72 -3.26 -7.85 -2.67
N ALA A 73 -3.67 -8.06 -3.93
CA ALA A 73 -2.74 -8.30 -5.03
C ALA A 73 -1.83 -7.08 -5.28
N CYS A 74 -2.39 -5.87 -5.24
CA CYS A 74 -1.61 -4.64 -5.37
C CYS A 74 -0.59 -4.50 -4.23
N ALA A 75 -0.97 -4.78 -2.99
CA ALA A 75 -0.06 -4.73 -1.83
C ALA A 75 1.05 -5.79 -1.93
N GLY A 76 0.70 -7.00 -2.39
CA GLY A 76 1.67 -8.07 -2.66
C GLY A 76 2.69 -7.65 -3.70
N TYR A 77 2.24 -7.18 -4.86
CA TYR A 77 3.11 -6.64 -5.91
C TYR A 77 3.99 -5.50 -5.40
N TYR A 78 3.40 -4.49 -4.76
CA TYR A 78 4.12 -3.32 -4.31
C TYR A 78 5.21 -3.66 -3.28
N ASN A 79 4.93 -4.55 -2.33
CA ASN A 79 5.87 -4.86 -1.26
C ASN A 79 6.99 -5.82 -1.69
N TYR A 80 6.70 -6.81 -2.54
CA TYR A 80 7.61 -7.92 -2.80
C TYR A 80 8.20 -7.95 -4.21
N HIS A 81 7.64 -7.19 -5.15
CA HIS A 81 7.99 -7.28 -6.57
C HIS A 81 8.34 -5.92 -7.19
N ARG A 82 7.76 -4.82 -6.69
CA ARG A 82 8.08 -3.47 -7.16
C ARG A 82 9.43 -3.00 -6.62
N ARG A 83 10.41 -2.84 -7.51
CA ARG A 83 11.67 -2.18 -7.18
C ARG A 83 11.52 -0.66 -7.20
N HIS A 84 12.15 0.03 -6.25
CA HIS A 84 12.09 1.48 -6.14
C HIS A 84 13.47 2.12 -6.31
N GLY A 85 13.57 3.13 -7.18
CA GLY A 85 14.83 3.86 -7.40
C GLY A 85 15.35 4.57 -6.14
N GLU A 86 14.45 5.08 -5.29
CA GLU A 86 14.80 5.68 -4.00
C GLU A 86 15.30 4.66 -2.94
N LEU A 87 15.14 3.37 -3.22
CA LEU A 87 15.59 2.26 -2.37
C LEU A 87 16.75 1.50 -3.02
N ASP A 88 17.57 2.15 -3.85
CA ASP A 88 18.67 1.50 -4.59
C ASP A 88 18.20 0.29 -5.42
N TRP A 89 17.00 0.39 -5.99
CA TRP A 89 16.31 -0.68 -6.72
C TRP A 89 15.96 -1.92 -5.89
N GLN A 90 15.91 -1.80 -4.57
CA GLN A 90 15.32 -2.82 -3.70
C GLN A 90 13.79 -2.67 -3.64
N THR A 91 13.13 -3.76 -3.30
CA THR A 91 11.71 -3.79 -2.94
C THR A 91 11.51 -3.28 -1.50
N PRO A 92 10.28 -2.84 -1.14
CA PRO A 92 9.98 -2.47 0.24
C PRO A 92 10.25 -3.61 1.24
N ALA A 93 9.97 -4.86 0.88
CA ALA A 93 10.23 -6.02 1.73
C ALA A 93 11.73 -6.24 1.94
N GLU A 94 12.54 -6.23 0.87
CA GLU A 94 14.01 -6.29 0.98
C GLU A 94 14.55 -5.22 1.94
N ARG A 95 14.03 -3.99 1.83
CA ARG A 95 14.47 -2.87 2.66
C ARG A 95 14.00 -2.96 4.12
N PHE A 96 12.81 -3.50 4.36
CA PHE A 96 12.13 -3.44 5.66
C PHE A 96 12.42 -4.66 6.54
N ASP A 97 12.31 -5.87 5.97
CA ASP A 97 12.47 -7.13 6.70
C ASP A 97 13.52 -8.07 6.09
N GLY A 98 14.13 -7.69 4.95
CA GLY A 98 15.19 -8.47 4.31
C GLY A 98 14.69 -9.64 3.48
N THR A 99 13.39 -9.73 3.21
CA THR A 99 12.85 -10.73 2.26
C THR A 99 13.50 -10.53 0.89
N PRO A 100 14.19 -11.53 0.33
CA PRO A 100 14.92 -11.37 -0.93
C PRO A 100 13.98 -11.21 -2.11
N PHE A 101 14.34 -10.36 -3.07
CA PHE A 101 13.66 -10.31 -4.36
C PHE A 101 13.98 -11.55 -5.21
N THR A 102 12.94 -12.20 -5.73
CA THR A 102 13.08 -13.49 -6.43
C THR A 102 12.62 -13.49 -7.88
N ASP A 103 12.03 -12.40 -8.40
CA ASP A 103 11.48 -12.44 -9.75
C ASP A 103 12.58 -12.58 -10.80
N ARG A 104 12.36 -13.48 -11.74
CA ARG A 104 13.25 -13.75 -12.88
C ARG A 104 12.64 -13.39 -14.22
N ASP A 105 11.34 -13.11 -14.24
CA ASP A 105 10.52 -12.79 -15.39
C ASP A 105 9.54 -11.64 -15.04
N PHE A 106 8.58 -11.38 -15.92
CA PHE A 106 7.57 -10.31 -15.72
C PHE A 106 6.22 -10.82 -15.23
N ARG A 107 6.08 -12.10 -14.84
CA ARG A 107 4.78 -12.65 -14.38
C ARG A 107 4.27 -11.99 -13.12
N SER A 108 5.18 -11.55 -12.25
CA SER A 108 4.85 -10.82 -11.04
C SER A 108 4.34 -9.40 -11.31
N VAL A 109 4.49 -8.86 -12.54
CA VAL A 109 4.06 -7.50 -12.91
C VAL A 109 2.61 -7.53 -13.40
N PRO A 110 1.62 -6.98 -12.65
CA PRO A 110 0.21 -7.11 -13.01
C PRO A 110 -0.13 -6.54 -14.38
N ALA A 111 0.52 -5.43 -14.79
CA ALA A 111 0.29 -4.80 -16.08
C ALA A 111 0.80 -5.62 -17.28
N LEU A 112 1.65 -6.62 -17.04
CA LEU A 112 2.25 -7.47 -18.07
C LEU A 112 1.81 -8.93 -17.96
N ALA A 113 0.93 -9.26 -17.01
CA ALA A 113 0.53 -10.63 -16.72
C ALA A 113 0.01 -11.35 -17.99
N ASP A 114 -0.79 -10.67 -18.81
CA ASP A 114 -1.38 -11.24 -20.03
C ASP A 114 -0.37 -11.45 -21.18
N VAL A 115 0.81 -10.83 -21.11
CA VAL A 115 1.84 -10.90 -22.16
C VAL A 115 3.16 -11.50 -21.67
N ALA A 116 3.23 -11.96 -20.42
CA ALA A 116 4.45 -12.46 -19.82
C ALA A 116 5.07 -13.62 -20.61
N ASP A 117 4.24 -14.58 -21.07
CA ASP A 117 4.75 -15.72 -21.86
C ASP A 117 5.27 -15.30 -23.25
N LEU A 118 4.69 -14.26 -23.85
CA LEU A 118 5.20 -13.69 -25.10
C LEU A 118 6.55 -13.01 -24.87
N LEU A 119 6.69 -12.28 -23.78
CA LEU A 119 7.95 -11.61 -23.40
C LEU A 119 9.06 -12.63 -23.12
N ASP A 120 8.74 -13.71 -22.39
CA ASP A 120 9.67 -14.81 -22.12
C ASP A 120 10.17 -15.44 -23.43
N ALA A 121 9.27 -15.69 -24.39
CA ALA A 121 9.63 -16.24 -25.70
C ALA A 121 10.53 -15.29 -26.51
N MET A 122 10.31 -13.97 -26.43
CA MET A 122 11.13 -12.97 -27.13
C MET A 122 12.52 -12.81 -26.52
N LEU A 123 12.66 -12.96 -25.19
CA LEU A 123 13.95 -12.83 -24.50
C LEU A 123 14.81 -14.10 -24.54
N ALA A 124 14.20 -15.25 -24.86
CA ALA A 124 14.90 -16.52 -25.03
C ALA A 124 15.50 -16.72 -26.44
N ALA A 125 15.23 -15.81 -27.39
CA ALA A 125 15.71 -15.83 -28.77
C ALA A 125 16.97 -14.97 -28.96
#